data_AF-A0A9D1N7R4-F1
#
_entry.id   AF-A0A9D1N7R4-F1
#
_cell.length_a   1.000
_cell.length_b   1.000
_cell.length_c   1.000
_cell.angle_alpha   90.00
_cell.angle_beta   90.00
_cell.angle_gamma   90.00
#
_symmetry.space_group_name_H-M   'P 1'
#
loop_
_entity.id
_entity.type
_entity.pdbx_description
1 polymer ?
#
loop_
_entity_poly.entity_id
_entity_poly.type
_entity_poly.pdbx_seq_one_letter_code
_entity_poly.pdbx_strand_id
1 'polypeptide(L)'
;MRLSEIGNKEIVDLSTGCSHGQLWDAEMIFDKKTGKIRSVLVPTFESGGFFRKNLGDMCELPWSSIVIIGDDMIIFRSSPSS
;
A
#
# COMPACT_ATOMS: atom_id res chain seq x y z
N MET A 1 3.41 -9.05 15.47
CA MET A 1 2.37 -9.36 14.46
C MET A 1 2.93 -10.44 13.54
N ARG A 2 2.11 -11.44 13.20
CA ARG A 2 2.44 -12.51 12.25
C ARG A 2 2.11 -12.05 10.83
N LEU A 3 2.78 -12.62 9.83
CA LEU A 3 2.49 -12.32 8.42
C LEU A 3 1.03 -12.67 8.06
N SER A 4 0.50 -13.76 8.63
CA SER A 4 -0.90 -14.17 8.47
C SER A 4 -1.90 -13.18 9.07
N GLU A 5 -1.50 -12.39 10.07
CA GLU A 5 -2.37 -11.39 10.72
C GLU A 5 -2.35 -10.07 9.95
N ILE A 6 -1.19 -9.69 9.40
CA ILE A 6 -1.03 -8.44 8.68
C ILE A 6 -1.54 -8.53 7.23
N GLY A 7 -1.52 -9.73 6.62
CA GLY A 7 -1.93 -9.94 5.23
C GLY A 7 -3.40 -9.58 4.95
N ASN A 8 -4.30 -9.85 5.90
CA ASN A 8 -5.73 -9.56 5.73
C ASN A 8 -6.09 -8.08 5.94
N LYS A 9 -5.12 -7.24 6.32
CA LYS A 9 -5.39 -5.82 6.57
C LYS A 9 -5.51 -5.06 5.27
N GLU A 10 -6.48 -4.17 5.21
CA GLU A 10 -6.69 -3.24 4.11
C GLU A 10 -5.61 -2.15 4.10
N ILE A 11 -5.07 -1.83 2.92
CA ILE A 11 -4.14 -0.72 2.73
C ILE A 11 -4.96 0.52 2.37
N VAL A 12 -4.83 1.57 3.17
CA VAL A 12 -5.51 2.85 2.96
C VAL A 12 -4.46 3.96 2.84
N ASP A 13 -4.58 4.77 1.80
CA ASP A 13 -3.77 5.98 1.67
C ASP A 13 -4.50 7.18 2.29
N LEU A 14 -3.89 7.75 3.33
CA LEU A 14 -4.40 8.92 4.02
C LEU A 14 -4.46 10.16 3.13
N SER A 15 -3.55 10.28 2.16
CA SER A 15 -3.43 11.47 1.32
C SER A 15 -4.56 11.55 0.29
N THR A 16 -4.99 10.40 -0.25
CA THR A 16 -6.07 10.31 -1.25
C THR A 16 -7.41 9.88 -0.64
N GLY A 17 -7.39 9.23 0.53
CA GLY A 17 -8.54 8.55 1.11
C GLY A 17 -8.93 7.27 0.39
N CYS A 18 -8.12 6.82 -0.59
CA CYS A 18 -8.40 5.63 -1.38
C CYS A 18 -7.94 4.36 -0.65
N SER A 19 -8.71 3.28 -0.83
CA SER A 19 -8.29 1.92 -0.50
C SER A 19 -7.53 1.32 -1.69
N HIS A 20 -6.46 0.61 -1.38
CA HIS A 20 -5.64 -0.11 -2.35
C HIS A 20 -5.86 -1.63 -2.29
N GLY A 21 -6.82 -2.11 -1.48
CA GLY A 21 -7.08 -3.53 -1.27
C GLY A 21 -6.28 -4.13 -0.12
N GLN A 22 -6.21 -5.46 -0.04
CA GLN A 22 -5.54 -6.16 1.06
C GLN A 22 -4.03 -6.23 0.85
N LEU A 23 -3.27 -6.22 1.95
CA LEU A 23 -1.80 -6.37 1.88
C LEU A 23 -1.38 -7.70 1.22
N TRP A 24 -2.19 -8.75 1.33
CA TRP A 24 -1.89 -10.05 0.73
C TRP A 24 -1.90 -10.04 -0.80
N ASP A 25 -2.65 -9.13 -1.41
CA ASP A 25 -2.73 -8.97 -2.87
C ASP A 25 -1.65 -8.02 -3.42
N ALA A 26 -0.90 -7.36 -2.54
CA ALA A 26 0.14 -6.40 -2.89
C ALA A 26 1.54 -7.04 -2.93
N GLU A 27 2.45 -6.45 -3.71
CA GLU A 27 3.84 -6.92 -3.73
C GLU A 27 4.65 -6.25 -2.61
N MET A 28 5.26 -7.03 -1.73
CA MET A 28 6.13 -6.54 -0.66
C MET A 28 7.61 -6.61 -1.07
N ILE A 29 8.30 -5.48 -0.98
CA ILE A 29 9.73 -5.38 -1.27
C ILE A 29 10.51 -5.54 0.04
N PHE A 30 11.39 -6.53 0.09
CA PHE A 30 12.23 -6.81 1.25
C PHE A 30 13.68 -6.41 1.01
N ASP A 31 14.33 -5.91 2.06
CA ASP A 31 15.78 -5.82 2.11
C ASP A 31 16.39 -7.22 2.25
N LYS A 32 17.13 -7.65 1.23
CA LYS A 32 17.68 -9.01 1.14
C LYS A 32 18.66 -9.37 2.26
N LYS A 33 19.29 -8.38 2.91
CA LYS A 33 20.31 -8.61 3.95
C LYS A 33 19.69 -8.68 5.34
N THR A 34 18.69 -7.86 5.61
CA THR A 34 18.10 -7.69 6.95
C THR A 34 16.73 -8.36 7.09
N GLY A 35 16.07 -8.71 5.98
CA GLY A 35 14.70 -9.21 5.96
C GLY A 35 13.64 -8.15 6.28
N LYS A 36 14.02 -6.87 6.43
CA LYS A 36 13.08 -5.79 6.70
C LYS A 36 12.25 -5.47 5.47
N ILE A 37 10.97 -5.15 5.66
CA ILE A 37 10.12 -4.63 4.59
C ILE A 37 10.55 -3.20 4.27
N ARG A 38 10.82 -2.92 3.00
CA ARG A 38 11.19 -1.60 2.49
C ARG A 38 9.98 -0.82 2.00
N SER A 39 9.11 -1.48 1.25
CA SER A 39 7.94 -0.86 0.62
C SER A 39 6.91 -1.90 0.21
N VAL A 40 5.72 -1.43 -0.09
CA VAL A 40 4.60 -2.19 -0.67
C VAL A 40 4.24 -1.54 -2.00
N LEU A 41 4.13 -2.33 -3.07
CA LEU A 41 3.63 -1.87 -4.36
C LEU A 41 2.14 -2.13 -4.43
N VAL A 42 1.38 -1.07 -4.68
CA VAL A 42 -0.08 -1.11 -4.74
C VAL A 42 -0.59 -0.54 -6.06
N PRO A 43 -1.72 -1.02 -6.59
CA PRO A 43 -2.32 -0.41 -7.78
C PRO A 43 -2.77 1.03 -7.49
N THR A 44 -2.47 1.96 -8.40
CA THR A 44 -2.97 3.34 -8.30
C THR A 44 -4.42 3.37 -8.79
N PHE A 45 -5.36 3.66 -7.89
CA PHE A 45 -6.75 3.93 -8.27
C PHE A 45 -6.90 5.45 -8.44
N GLU A 46 -6.70 5.95 -9.65
CA GLU A 46 -7.12 7.31 -9.98
C GLU A 46 -8.64 7.37 -9.88
N SER A 47 -9.14 8.08 -8.87
CA SER A 47 -10.55 8.43 -8.71
C SER A 47 -10.94 9.45 -9.79
N GLY A 48 -11.09 9.00 -11.04
CA GLY A 48 -11.20 9.89 -12.20
C GLY A 48 -11.81 9.24 -13.43
N GLY A 49 -13.07 8.81 -13.34
CA GLY A 49 -13.89 8.51 -14.51
C GLY A 49 -13.63 7.15 -15.19
N PHE A 50 -14.68 6.65 -15.82
CA PHE A 50 -14.84 5.31 -16.40
C PHE A 50 -13.83 4.87 -17.50
N PHE A 51 -12.70 5.56 -17.73
CA PHE A 51 -11.91 5.38 -18.96
C PHE A 51 -10.39 5.33 -18.87
N ARG A 52 -9.75 5.16 -17.70
CA ARG A 52 -8.31 4.83 -17.64
C ARG A 52 -7.98 3.82 -16.56
N LYS A 53 -8.34 2.56 -16.79
CA LYS A 53 -7.61 1.43 -16.20
C LYS A 53 -6.26 1.32 -16.91
N ASN A 54 -5.32 2.21 -16.61
CA ASN A 54 -3.93 1.89 -16.83
C ASN A 54 -3.56 0.84 -15.78
N LEU A 55 -3.71 -0.43 -16.14
CA LEU A 55 -3.32 -1.59 -15.33
C LEU A 55 -1.81 -1.63 -14.99
N GLY A 56 -1.03 -0.61 -15.39
CA GLY A 56 0.42 -0.57 -15.23
C GLY A 56 0.94 0.40 -14.16
N ASP A 57 0.13 1.31 -13.63
CA ASP A 57 0.63 2.34 -12.72
C ASP A 57 0.57 1.84 -11.27
N MET A 58 1.62 1.13 -10.86
CA MET A 58 1.86 0.74 -9.47
C MET A 58 2.44 1.93 -8.69
N CYS A 59 1.89 2.19 -7.51
CA CYS A 59 2.42 3.13 -6.53
C CYS A 59 3.28 2.39 -5.52
N GLU A 60 4.50 2.90 -5.26
CA GLU A 60 5.36 2.40 -4.20
C GLU A 60 5.09 3.16 -2.89
N LEU A 61 4.61 2.44 -1.87
CA LEU A 61 4.42 2.95 -0.52
C LEU A 61 5.56 2.48 0.38
N PRO A 62 6.50 3.36 0.79
CA PRO A 62 7.56 2.99 1.72
C PRO A 62 6.98 2.48 3.04
N TRP A 63 7.57 1.42 3.61
CA TRP A 63 7.14 0.91 4.92
C TRP A 63 7.29 1.97 6.03
N SER A 64 8.22 2.91 5.84
CA SER A 64 8.42 4.06 6.73
C SER A 64 7.32 5.12 6.65
N SER A 65 6.41 5.08 5.67
CA SER A 65 5.28 6.01 5.55
C SER A 65 4.00 5.50 6.21
N ILE A 66 4.05 4.35 6.87
CA ILE A 66 2.95 3.86 7.72
C ILE A 66 2.72 4.84 8.86
N VAL A 67 1.50 5.35 8.94
CA VAL A 67 1.03 6.24 10.01
C VAL A 67 0.42 5.41 11.14
N ILE A 68 -0.42 4.41 10.79
CA ILE A 68 -1.15 3.59 11.74
C ILE A 68 -1.21 2.15 11.23
N ILE A 69 -1.01 1.18 12.14
CA ILE A 69 -1.36 -0.23 11.93
C ILE A 69 -2.51 -0.53 12.88
N GLY A 70 -3.74 -0.53 12.37
CA GLY A 70 -4.94 -0.89 13.11
C GLY A 70 -5.19 -2.39 13.10
N ASP A 71 -6.33 -2.81 13.64
CA ASP A 71 -6.74 -4.22 13.65
C ASP A 71 -7.17 -4.73 12.27
N ASP A 72 -7.79 -3.89 11.45
CA ASP A 72 -8.26 -4.27 10.11
C ASP A 72 -7.55 -3.56 8.96
N MET A 73 -6.78 -2.50 9.24
CA MET A 73 -6.17 -1.66 8.19
C MET A 73 -4.76 -1.19 8.53
N ILE A 74 -4.02 -0.86 7.48
CA ILE A 74 -2.73 -0.17 7.53
C ILE A 74 -2.88 1.14 6.77
N ILE A 75 -2.68 2.24 7.48
CA ILE A 75 -2.79 3.58 6.91
C ILE A 75 -1.40 4.06 6.53
N PHE A 76 -1.19 4.30 5.24
CA PHE A 76 0.00 4.93 4.70
C PHE A 76 -0.26 6.40 4.42
N ARG A 77 0.82 7.18 4.33
CA ARG A 77 0.77 8.55 3.78
C ARG A 77 1.62 8.59 2.52
N SER A 78 0.99 8.60 1.35
CA SER A 78 1.72 8.84 0.10
C SER A 78 2.20 10.29 0.06
N SER A 79 3.42 10.51 -0.45
CA SER A 79 3.86 11.86 -0.77
C SER A 79 3.14 12.33 -2.03
N PRO A 80 2.58 13.54 -2.09
CA PRO A 80 1.93 14.04 -3.29
C PRO A 80 2.91 13.99 -4.46
N SER A 81 2.51 13.33 -5.55
CA SER A 81 3.21 13.39 -6.83
C SER A 81 3.28 14.86 -7.25
N SER A 82 4.48 15.44 -7.22
CA SER A 82 4.74 16.82 -7.62
C SER A 82 4.64 16.98 -9.14
#